data_AF-A0A8T6FGT2-F1
#
_entry.id   AF-A0A8T6FGT2-F1
#
_cell.length_a   1.000
_cell.length_b   1.000
_cell.length_c   1.000
_cell.angle_alpha   90.00
_cell.angle_beta   90.00
_cell.angle_gamma   90.00
#
_symmetry.space_group_name_H-M   'P 1'
#
loop_
_entity.id
_entity.type
_entity.pdbx_description
1 polymer ?
#
loop_
_entity_poly.entity_id
_entity_poly.type
_entity_poly.pdbx_seq_one_letter_code
_entity_poly.pdbx_strand_id
1 'polypeptide(L)'
;MSERVCRGLPAGWLNGWLAAVGATVLDSRLRLHWTTEDSPVAVLSAESLDPVDALVESWPSRERLNDLPIAADWRNAGKVERRVAVDDFRDRAVQARGTDASWTLSSTLTDLSVDQSGNVAHAPFDAAGPGTIKWLHYRVLRVHEKVGPPSRSRLGASLVGHASRVKDAGLGFDQSRLGSLADKTDPWVEPFVELLAFFGLALFPMRASGADQRNRGNPEERQRGWRRPPGRDQPREFLWPAWCQAIDTWGIDALLDIWEPRRRGTWRSVGVHAGWRSVRYEPQAQADATRAIGAERL
;
A
#
# COMPACT_ATOMS: atom_id res chain seq x y z
N MET A 1 11.21 -15.67 20.63
CA MET A 1 10.74 -14.53 19.82
C MET A 1 11.95 -13.82 19.25
N SER A 2 12.10 -13.86 17.93
CA SER A 2 13.14 -13.15 17.20
C SER A 2 12.57 -11.82 16.71
N GLU A 3 13.33 -10.73 16.81
CA GLU A 3 12.92 -9.40 16.37
C GLU A 3 13.92 -8.80 15.37
N ARG A 4 13.39 -8.02 14.44
CA ARG A 4 14.16 -7.31 13.42
C ARG A 4 13.72 -5.85 13.35
N VAL A 5 14.62 -4.95 13.75
CA VAL A 5 14.43 -3.51 13.54
C VAL A 5 14.67 -3.18 12.06
N CYS A 6 13.63 -2.68 11.40
CA CYS A 6 13.59 -2.45 9.97
C CYS A 6 13.75 -0.95 9.65
N ARG A 7 14.98 -0.43 9.74
CA ARG A 7 15.29 0.99 9.46
C ARG A 7 14.95 1.44 8.04
N GLY A 8 14.85 0.50 7.09
CA GLY A 8 14.38 0.75 5.73
C GLY A 8 12.87 0.96 5.62
N LEU A 9 12.11 0.75 6.70
CA LEU A 9 10.66 0.86 6.78
C LEU A 9 10.22 1.89 7.85
N PRO A 10 10.57 3.18 7.71
CA PRO A 10 10.10 4.23 8.60
C PRO A 10 8.59 4.45 8.49
N ALA A 11 7.93 4.73 9.62
CA ALA A 11 6.50 5.03 9.67
C ALA A 11 6.12 6.30 8.92
N GLY A 12 7.00 7.31 8.92
CA GLY A 12 6.77 8.57 8.21
C GLY A 12 6.84 8.45 6.68
N TRP A 13 7.08 7.25 6.14
CA TRP A 13 7.08 7.00 4.71
C TRP A 13 5.95 6.02 4.37
N LEU A 14 5.00 6.45 3.53
CA LEU A 14 3.82 5.63 3.19
C LEU A 14 4.19 4.27 2.60
N ASN A 15 5.14 4.20 1.65
CA ASN A 15 5.55 2.91 1.10
C ASN A 15 6.28 2.03 2.13
N GLY A 16 7.11 2.62 2.98
CA GLY A 16 7.77 1.90 4.08
C GLY A 16 6.75 1.32 5.06
N TRP A 17 5.74 2.12 5.41
CA TRP A 17 4.64 1.72 6.28
C TRP A 17 3.78 0.61 5.64
N LEU A 18 3.36 0.79 4.39
CA LEU A 18 2.62 -0.23 3.63
C LEU A 18 3.42 -1.52 3.45
N ALA A 19 4.73 -1.43 3.24
CA ALA A 19 5.60 -2.59 3.14
C ALA A 19 5.74 -3.33 4.48
N ALA A 20 5.82 -2.61 5.60
CA ALA A 20 5.82 -3.22 6.92
C ALA A 20 4.51 -3.98 7.18
N VAL A 21 3.36 -3.35 6.86
CA VAL A 21 2.04 -4.01 6.93
C VAL A 21 1.99 -5.21 5.99
N GLY A 22 2.44 -5.04 4.75
CA GLY A 22 2.43 -6.09 3.74
C GLY A 22 3.32 -7.28 4.07
N ALA A 23 4.37 -7.11 4.86
CA ALA A 23 5.14 -8.23 5.40
C ALA A 23 4.25 -9.17 6.24
N THR A 24 3.37 -8.62 7.09
CA THR A 24 2.43 -9.42 7.91
C THR A 24 1.30 -10.05 7.09
N VAL A 25 0.92 -9.44 5.97
CA VAL A 25 -0.04 -10.02 5.03
C VAL A 25 0.59 -11.18 4.26
N LEU A 26 1.85 -11.03 3.87
CA LEU A 26 2.57 -12.04 3.11
C LEU A 26 2.89 -13.28 3.97
N ASP A 27 3.19 -13.07 5.25
CA ASP A 27 3.49 -14.14 6.20
C ASP A 27 2.76 -13.93 7.54
N SER A 28 1.79 -14.80 7.83
CA SER A 28 0.96 -14.73 9.03
C SER A 28 1.69 -15.03 10.34
N ARG A 29 2.94 -15.51 10.28
CA ARG A 29 3.78 -15.74 11.47
C ARG A 29 4.40 -14.45 11.99
N LEU A 30 4.39 -13.39 11.19
CA LEU A 30 4.98 -12.11 11.54
C LEU A 30 4.01 -11.23 12.33
N ARG A 31 4.56 -10.56 13.33
CA ARG A 31 3.92 -9.46 14.06
C ARG A 31 4.70 -8.17 13.80
N LEU A 32 3.99 -7.06 13.91
CA LEU A 32 4.51 -5.74 13.61
C LEU A 32 4.17 -4.76 14.72
N HIS A 33 5.17 -3.95 15.08
CA HIS A 33 5.02 -2.73 15.84
C HIS A 33 6.03 -1.69 15.36
N TRP A 34 6.02 -0.50 15.95
CA TRP A 34 7.00 0.55 15.67
C TRP A 34 7.74 0.95 16.93
N THR A 35 8.97 1.41 16.74
CA THR A 35 9.71 2.09 17.81
C THR A 35 9.01 3.40 18.22
N THR A 36 9.17 3.82 19.46
CA THR A 36 8.50 5.00 20.01
C THR A 36 9.31 6.30 19.88
N GLU A 37 10.39 6.28 19.10
CA GLU A 37 11.27 7.42 18.86
C GLU A 37 10.59 8.49 17.98
N ASP A 38 11.25 9.64 17.78
CA ASP A 38 10.71 10.73 16.98
C ASP A 38 10.51 10.37 15.50
N SER A 39 11.30 9.42 15.01
CA SER A 39 11.17 8.82 13.68
C SER A 39 10.95 7.31 13.82
N PRO A 40 9.71 6.88 14.11
CA PRO A 40 9.38 5.47 14.31
C PRO A 40 9.78 4.61 13.12
N VAL A 41 10.42 3.48 13.38
CA VAL A 41 10.76 2.46 12.37
C VAL A 41 10.05 1.16 12.71
N ALA A 42 9.66 0.41 11.68
CA ALA A 42 9.00 -0.87 11.86
C ALA A 42 9.91 -1.87 12.59
N VAL A 43 9.32 -2.70 13.44
CA VAL A 43 9.94 -3.85 14.07
C VAL A 43 9.09 -5.07 13.74
N LEU A 44 9.67 -6.01 13.00
CA LEU A 44 9.04 -7.28 12.70
C LEU A 44 9.48 -8.32 13.72
N SER A 45 8.55 -9.12 14.23
CA SER A 45 8.87 -10.20 15.15
C SER A 45 8.15 -11.50 14.81
N ALA A 46 8.74 -12.63 15.18
CA ALA A 46 8.15 -13.96 15.05
C ALA A 46 8.59 -14.86 16.21
N GLU A 47 7.79 -15.86 16.56
CA GLU A 47 8.04 -16.68 17.75
C GLU A 47 9.27 -17.58 17.59
N SER A 48 9.39 -18.26 16.45
CA SER A 48 10.34 -19.37 16.23
C SER A 48 11.26 -19.23 15.01
N LEU A 49 11.21 -18.12 14.28
CA LEU A 49 12.00 -17.90 13.06
C LEU A 49 12.48 -16.45 12.95
N ASP A 50 13.60 -16.21 12.28
CA ASP A 50 14.03 -14.87 11.90
C ASP A 50 13.03 -14.27 10.90
N PRO A 51 12.54 -13.02 11.10
CA PRO A 51 11.57 -12.41 10.19
C PRO A 51 12.02 -12.35 8.72
N VAL A 52 13.33 -12.27 8.46
CA VAL A 52 13.88 -12.29 7.10
C VAL A 52 13.73 -13.67 6.47
N ASP A 53 14.00 -14.73 7.23
CA ASP A 53 13.86 -16.10 6.76
C ASP A 53 12.39 -16.41 6.46
N ALA A 54 11.46 -15.98 7.32
CA ALA A 54 10.01 -16.12 7.10
C ALA A 54 9.55 -15.47 5.79
N LEU A 55 10.00 -14.24 5.52
CA LEU A 55 9.67 -13.53 4.29
C LEU A 55 10.33 -14.12 3.04
N VAL A 56 11.52 -14.71 3.15
CA VAL A 56 12.15 -15.42 2.03
C VAL A 56 11.34 -16.67 1.68
N GLU A 57 10.88 -17.43 2.69
CA GLU A 57 10.02 -18.62 2.50
C GLU A 57 8.66 -18.25 1.87
N SER A 58 8.05 -17.16 2.34
CA SER A 58 6.71 -16.73 1.90
C SER A 58 6.73 -15.83 0.67
N TRP A 59 7.90 -15.55 0.09
CA TRP A 59 8.03 -14.65 -1.05
C TRP A 59 7.19 -15.14 -2.24
N PRO A 60 6.41 -14.27 -2.91
CA PRO A 60 5.53 -14.72 -3.97
C PRO A 60 6.32 -15.24 -5.18
N SER A 61 5.94 -16.41 -5.68
CA SER A 61 6.43 -16.89 -6.98
C SER A 61 5.80 -16.09 -8.12
N ARG A 62 6.46 -16.09 -9.29
CA ARG A 62 5.88 -15.48 -10.50
C ARG A 62 4.55 -16.14 -10.88
N GLU A 63 4.45 -17.46 -10.71
CA GLU A 63 3.22 -18.22 -10.94
C GLU A 63 2.08 -17.72 -10.06
N ARG A 64 2.33 -17.56 -8.74
CA ARG A 64 1.33 -17.00 -7.81
C ARG A 64 0.89 -15.59 -8.19
N LEU A 65 1.82 -14.75 -8.69
CA LEU A 65 1.49 -13.41 -9.15
C LEU A 65 0.63 -13.41 -10.44
N ASN A 66 0.86 -14.37 -11.34
CA ASN A 66 0.06 -14.55 -12.54
C ASN A 66 -1.33 -15.13 -12.26
N ASP A 67 -1.53 -15.80 -11.12
CA ASP A 67 -2.83 -16.31 -10.67
C ASP A 67 -3.64 -15.28 -9.87
N LEU A 68 -3.14 -14.05 -9.72
CA LEU A 68 -3.90 -13.00 -9.04
C LEU A 68 -5.12 -12.60 -9.87
N PRO A 69 -6.28 -12.34 -9.24
CA PRO A 69 -7.47 -11.85 -9.91
C PRO A 69 -7.31 -10.55 -10.70
N ILE A 70 -6.23 -9.78 -10.55
CA ILE A 70 -5.91 -8.61 -11.39
C ILE A 70 -5.04 -8.93 -12.62
N ALA A 71 -4.65 -10.19 -12.81
CA ALA A 71 -3.68 -10.59 -13.85
C ALA A 71 -4.25 -10.55 -15.27
N ALA A 72 -3.41 -10.24 -16.26
CA ALA A 72 -3.84 -9.97 -17.63
C ALA A 72 -4.55 -11.15 -18.31
N ASP A 73 -4.19 -12.38 -17.94
CA ASP A 73 -4.73 -13.61 -18.55
C ASP A 73 -5.43 -14.48 -17.50
N TRP A 74 -5.87 -13.87 -16.39
CA TRP A 74 -6.52 -14.59 -15.30
C TRP A 74 -7.84 -15.22 -15.78
N ARG A 75 -7.87 -16.55 -15.91
CA ARG A 75 -9.04 -17.32 -16.37
C ARG A 75 -9.68 -16.79 -17.66
N ASN A 76 -8.86 -16.30 -18.59
CA ASN A 76 -9.31 -15.69 -19.84
C ASN A 76 -10.18 -14.42 -19.67
N ALA A 77 -10.17 -13.78 -18.50
CA ALA A 77 -10.94 -12.56 -18.21
C ALA A 77 -10.33 -11.27 -18.81
N GLY A 78 -9.32 -11.40 -19.68
CA GLY A 78 -8.64 -10.28 -20.33
C GLY A 78 -7.88 -9.35 -19.37
N LYS A 79 -7.39 -8.23 -19.92
CA LYS A 79 -6.58 -7.26 -19.18
C LYS A 79 -7.44 -6.30 -18.36
N VAL A 80 -7.02 -6.06 -17.13
CA VAL A 80 -7.55 -4.97 -16.30
C VAL A 80 -6.88 -3.66 -16.69
N GLU A 81 -7.31 -3.06 -17.80
CA GLU A 81 -6.77 -1.78 -18.28
C GLU A 81 -7.34 -0.59 -17.47
N ARG A 82 -7.07 0.66 -17.89
CA ARG A 82 -7.56 1.86 -17.18
C ARG A 82 -9.04 2.15 -17.40
N ARG A 83 -9.64 1.50 -18.39
CA ARG A 83 -11.05 1.58 -18.74
C ARG A 83 -11.57 0.16 -18.72
N VAL A 84 -12.24 -0.21 -17.63
CA VAL A 84 -12.80 -1.54 -17.43
C VAL A 84 -14.31 -1.38 -17.38
N ALA A 85 -15.02 -2.00 -18.31
CA ALA A 85 -16.47 -1.96 -18.32
C ALA A 85 -17.03 -2.62 -17.05
N VAL A 86 -18.15 -2.10 -16.56
CA VAL A 86 -18.79 -2.60 -15.32
C VAL A 86 -19.14 -4.09 -15.38
N ASP A 87 -19.57 -4.60 -16.53
CA ASP A 87 -19.93 -6.01 -16.68
C ASP A 87 -18.68 -6.91 -16.69
N ASP A 88 -17.60 -6.51 -17.37
CA ASP A 88 -16.32 -7.23 -17.33
C ASP A 88 -15.77 -7.31 -15.90
N PHE A 89 -15.84 -6.19 -15.16
CA PHE A 89 -15.44 -6.17 -13.76
C PHE A 89 -16.33 -7.07 -12.89
N ARG A 90 -17.65 -7.03 -13.09
CA ARG A 90 -18.60 -7.84 -12.32
C ARG A 90 -18.34 -9.33 -12.53
N ASP A 91 -18.22 -9.78 -13.76
CA ASP A 91 -18.00 -11.20 -14.09
C ASP A 91 -16.69 -11.70 -13.48
N ARG A 92 -15.64 -10.88 -13.58
CA ARG A 92 -14.35 -11.16 -12.99
C ARG A 92 -14.41 -11.18 -11.46
N ALA A 93 -15.10 -10.24 -10.84
CA ALA A 93 -15.27 -10.18 -9.40
C ALA A 93 -16.06 -11.39 -8.87
N VAL A 94 -17.11 -11.84 -9.59
CA VAL A 94 -17.87 -13.07 -9.28
C VAL A 94 -16.97 -14.29 -9.29
N GLN A 95 -16.14 -14.45 -10.34
CA GLN A 95 -15.20 -15.57 -10.43
C GLN A 95 -14.12 -15.52 -9.35
N ALA A 96 -13.74 -14.32 -8.90
CA ALA A 96 -12.72 -14.13 -7.88
C ALA A 96 -13.25 -14.40 -6.46
N ARG A 97 -14.58 -14.41 -6.26
CA ARG A 97 -15.17 -14.69 -4.94
C ARG A 97 -14.69 -16.05 -4.45
N GLY A 98 -14.19 -16.08 -3.21
CA GLY A 98 -13.65 -17.30 -2.60
C GLY A 98 -12.18 -17.57 -2.93
N THR A 99 -11.51 -16.72 -3.70
CA THR A 99 -10.04 -16.77 -3.82
C THR A 99 -9.40 -15.92 -2.72
N ASP A 100 -8.31 -16.40 -2.11
CA ASP A 100 -7.54 -15.65 -1.11
C ASP A 100 -6.97 -14.34 -1.66
N ALA A 101 -6.78 -14.26 -2.98
CA ALA A 101 -6.27 -13.10 -3.69
C ALA A 101 -7.37 -12.15 -4.22
N SER A 102 -8.65 -12.40 -3.89
CA SER A 102 -9.78 -11.56 -4.31
C SER A 102 -9.64 -10.10 -3.88
N TRP A 103 -8.89 -9.85 -2.80
CA TRP A 103 -8.57 -8.50 -2.33
C TRP A 103 -7.93 -7.63 -3.42
N THR A 104 -7.17 -8.23 -4.36
CA THR A 104 -6.50 -7.48 -5.42
C THR A 104 -7.47 -6.69 -6.29
N LEU A 105 -8.67 -7.21 -6.56
CA LEU A 105 -9.72 -6.46 -7.26
C LEU A 105 -10.32 -5.39 -6.34
N SER A 106 -10.71 -5.76 -5.12
CA SER A 106 -11.36 -4.81 -4.20
C SER A 106 -10.46 -3.65 -3.78
N SER A 107 -9.13 -3.82 -3.77
CA SER A 107 -8.20 -2.76 -3.40
C SER A 107 -7.80 -1.86 -4.57
N THR A 108 -8.22 -2.20 -5.79
CA THR A 108 -7.81 -1.51 -7.03
C THR A 108 -8.98 -0.93 -7.82
N LEU A 109 -10.16 -1.54 -7.77
CA LEU A 109 -11.31 -1.20 -8.60
C LEU A 109 -12.61 -1.23 -7.79
N THR A 110 -13.61 -0.50 -8.27
CA THR A 110 -14.95 -0.54 -7.68
C THR A 110 -16.06 -0.20 -8.69
N ASP A 111 -17.11 -1.01 -8.70
CA ASP A 111 -18.38 -0.75 -9.41
C ASP A 111 -19.32 0.20 -8.66
N LEU A 112 -18.88 0.67 -7.50
CA LEU A 112 -19.60 1.64 -6.67
C LEU A 112 -19.62 3.06 -7.25
N SER A 113 -18.76 3.31 -8.23
CA SER A 113 -18.70 4.53 -9.00
C SER A 113 -18.36 4.15 -10.43
N VAL A 114 -19.19 4.60 -11.36
CA VAL A 114 -19.09 4.29 -12.78
C VAL A 114 -19.09 5.61 -13.56
N ASP A 115 -18.19 5.75 -14.52
CA ASP A 115 -18.12 6.94 -15.37
C ASP A 115 -19.27 6.97 -16.41
N GLN A 116 -19.40 8.08 -17.13
CA GLN A 116 -20.44 8.24 -18.17
C GLN A 116 -20.33 7.23 -19.32
N SER A 117 -19.17 6.57 -19.46
CA SER A 117 -18.89 5.55 -20.47
C SER A 117 -19.07 4.12 -19.95
N GLY A 118 -19.58 3.95 -18.73
CA GLY A 118 -19.83 2.62 -18.16
C GLY A 118 -18.60 1.94 -17.56
N ASN A 119 -17.50 2.66 -17.34
CA ASN A 119 -16.29 2.10 -16.74
C ASN A 119 -16.25 2.25 -15.21
N VAL A 120 -15.75 1.23 -14.52
CA VAL A 120 -15.57 1.26 -13.06
C VAL A 120 -14.46 2.23 -12.64
N ALA A 121 -14.61 2.79 -11.44
CA ALA A 121 -13.60 3.67 -10.86
C ALA A 121 -12.40 2.89 -10.32
N HIS A 122 -11.20 3.48 -10.45
CA HIS A 122 -9.98 2.98 -9.83
C HIS A 122 -9.78 3.55 -8.42
N ALA A 123 -9.26 2.72 -7.53
CA ALA A 123 -8.89 3.11 -6.18
C ALA A 123 -7.68 4.08 -6.20
N PRO A 124 -7.55 4.99 -5.21
CA PRO A 124 -6.39 5.87 -5.07
C PRO A 124 -5.03 5.14 -5.10
N PHE A 125 -4.94 3.93 -4.54
CA PHE A 125 -3.70 3.14 -4.58
C PHE A 125 -3.42 2.50 -5.95
N ASP A 126 -4.36 2.50 -6.89
CA ASP A 126 -4.10 2.11 -8.28
C ASP A 126 -3.90 3.35 -9.17
N ALA A 127 -2.87 4.13 -8.86
CA ALA A 127 -2.53 5.33 -9.62
C ALA A 127 -2.17 4.98 -11.08
N ALA A 128 -2.60 5.84 -12.01
CA ALA A 128 -2.21 5.76 -13.41
C ALA A 128 -0.68 5.82 -13.52
N GLY A 129 -0.06 4.83 -14.16
CA GLY A 129 1.39 4.80 -14.33
C GLY A 129 1.88 5.88 -15.31
N PRO A 130 3.12 6.38 -15.19
CA PRO A 130 3.70 7.25 -16.20
C PRO A 130 3.96 6.48 -17.51
N GLY A 131 3.67 7.12 -18.65
CA GLY A 131 4.04 6.62 -19.98
C GLY A 131 3.24 5.41 -20.50
N THR A 132 3.94 4.45 -21.13
CA THR A 132 3.39 3.29 -21.87
C THR A 132 2.97 2.11 -20.99
N ILE A 133 3.05 2.23 -19.66
CA ILE A 133 2.80 1.15 -18.72
C ILE A 133 1.29 0.97 -18.54
N LYS A 134 0.78 -0.18 -18.97
CA LYS A 134 -0.63 -0.36 -19.30
C LYS A 134 -1.56 -0.66 -18.11
N TRP A 135 -1.09 -1.36 -17.05
CA TRP A 135 -1.93 -1.74 -15.87
C TRP A 135 -1.10 -2.18 -14.64
N LEU A 136 -1.72 -2.30 -13.46
CA LEU A 136 -1.03 -2.59 -12.19
C LEU A 136 -0.32 -3.95 -12.18
N HIS A 137 -0.97 -5.03 -12.61
CA HIS A 137 -0.35 -6.36 -12.66
C HIS A 137 0.97 -6.39 -13.45
N TYR A 138 1.04 -5.68 -14.58
CA TYR A 138 2.29 -5.57 -15.34
C TYR A 138 3.41 -4.91 -14.53
N ARG A 139 3.09 -3.86 -13.75
CA ARG A 139 4.07 -3.22 -12.84
C ARG A 139 4.52 -4.18 -11.75
N VAL A 140 3.60 -4.95 -11.16
CA VAL A 140 3.92 -5.97 -10.14
C VAL A 140 4.92 -7.00 -10.68
N LEU A 141 4.67 -7.57 -11.86
CA LEU A 141 5.60 -8.52 -12.48
C LEU A 141 6.95 -7.89 -12.79
N ARG A 142 6.99 -6.66 -13.32
CA ARG A 142 8.24 -5.95 -13.61
C ARG A 142 9.06 -5.69 -12.34
N VAL A 143 8.42 -5.25 -11.24
CA VAL A 143 9.11 -5.02 -9.97
C VAL A 143 9.61 -6.36 -9.38
N HIS A 144 8.81 -7.42 -9.50
CA HIS A 144 9.21 -8.78 -9.10
C HIS A 144 10.45 -9.28 -9.84
N GLU A 145 10.54 -9.05 -11.15
CA GLU A 145 11.72 -9.38 -11.95
C GLU A 145 12.99 -8.66 -11.44
N LYS A 146 12.87 -7.41 -10.98
CA LYS A 146 13.99 -6.66 -10.39
C LYS A 146 14.40 -7.18 -9.02
N VAL A 147 13.48 -7.81 -8.29
CA VAL A 147 13.83 -8.56 -7.08
C VAL A 147 14.61 -9.82 -7.46
N GLY A 148 14.22 -10.57 -8.48
CA GLY A 148 14.85 -11.86 -8.80
C GLY A 148 14.65 -12.89 -7.66
N PRO A 149 15.48 -13.94 -7.56
CA PRO A 149 15.37 -14.89 -6.45
C PRO A 149 15.59 -14.19 -5.10
N PRO A 150 14.62 -14.26 -4.16
CA PRO A 150 14.77 -13.67 -2.84
C PRO A 150 15.89 -14.40 -2.10
N SER A 151 16.73 -13.63 -1.40
CA SER A 151 17.76 -14.20 -0.53
C SER A 151 17.77 -13.44 0.78
N ARG A 152 18.16 -14.13 1.86
CA ARG A 152 18.26 -13.56 3.20
C ARG A 152 19.12 -12.28 3.21
N SER A 153 20.24 -12.28 2.50
CA SER A 153 21.14 -11.14 2.42
C SER A 153 20.47 -9.90 1.80
N ARG A 154 19.83 -10.06 0.63
CA ARG A 154 19.23 -8.94 -0.10
C ARG A 154 18.00 -8.39 0.61
N LEU A 155 17.11 -9.27 1.07
CA LEU A 155 15.95 -8.84 1.83
C LEU A 155 16.36 -8.22 3.18
N GLY A 156 17.31 -8.84 3.88
CA GLY A 156 17.84 -8.33 5.13
C GLY A 156 18.48 -6.94 4.99
N ALA A 157 19.17 -6.68 3.87
CA ALA A 157 19.71 -5.37 3.52
C ALA A 157 18.61 -4.35 3.19
N SER A 158 17.54 -4.77 2.50
CA SER A 158 16.38 -3.94 2.19
C SER A 158 15.68 -3.46 3.46
N LEU A 159 15.36 -4.38 4.38
CA LEU A 159 14.68 -4.07 5.63
C LEU A 159 15.47 -3.10 6.52
N VAL A 160 16.81 -3.10 6.47
CA VAL A 160 17.63 -2.14 7.23
C VAL A 160 17.98 -0.87 6.45
N GLY A 161 17.50 -0.72 5.21
CA GLY A 161 17.68 0.48 4.40
C GLY A 161 19.01 0.56 3.63
N HIS A 162 19.71 -0.55 3.45
CA HIS A 162 21.00 -0.62 2.75
C HIS A 162 20.91 -1.20 1.33
N ALA A 163 19.74 -1.68 0.90
CA ALA A 163 19.59 -2.23 -0.45
C ALA A 163 19.71 -1.16 -1.54
N SER A 164 20.29 -1.55 -2.66
CA SER A 164 20.38 -0.71 -3.85
C SER A 164 19.00 -0.42 -4.42
N ARG A 165 18.77 0.84 -4.75
CA ARG A 165 17.58 1.27 -5.47
C ARG A 165 17.81 1.13 -6.97
N VAL A 166 16.74 0.94 -7.74
CA VAL A 166 16.78 0.78 -9.19
C VAL A 166 15.97 1.88 -9.87
N LYS A 167 16.43 2.32 -11.03
CA LYS A 167 15.69 3.29 -11.86
C LYS A 167 14.42 2.64 -12.40
N ASP A 168 13.26 3.08 -11.93
CA ASP A 168 11.93 2.61 -12.30
C ASP A 168 10.83 3.54 -11.77
N ALA A 169 9.65 3.51 -12.38
CA ALA A 169 8.47 4.19 -11.85
C ALA A 169 7.75 3.41 -10.73
N GLY A 170 8.20 2.19 -10.40
CA GLY A 170 7.62 1.32 -9.38
C GLY A 170 6.20 0.90 -9.67
N LEU A 171 5.46 0.64 -8.61
CA LEU A 171 4.02 0.40 -8.64
C LEU A 171 3.24 1.71 -8.61
N GLY A 172 3.90 2.82 -8.29
CA GLY A 172 3.30 4.16 -8.29
C GLY A 172 2.56 4.53 -7.01
N PHE A 173 2.70 3.73 -5.94
CA PHE A 173 2.22 4.09 -4.59
C PHE A 173 2.97 5.32 -4.05
N ASP A 174 4.21 5.49 -4.49
CA ASP A 174 5.07 6.62 -4.20
C ASP A 174 5.56 7.27 -5.50
N GLN A 175 4.62 7.66 -6.39
CA GLN A 175 4.91 8.57 -7.53
C GLN A 175 5.50 9.93 -7.09
N SER A 176 5.55 10.10 -5.78
CA SER A 176 5.92 11.23 -4.99
C SER A 176 7.25 11.12 -4.29
N ARG A 177 8.09 10.13 -4.64
CA ARG A 177 9.46 10.13 -4.15
C ARG A 177 10.13 11.38 -4.71
N LEU A 178 10.09 12.46 -3.94
CA LEU A 178 10.98 13.58 -4.11
C LEU A 178 12.35 12.92 -4.12
N GLY A 179 12.99 12.89 -5.30
CA GLY A 179 14.44 12.83 -5.34
C GLY A 179 14.94 13.91 -4.40
N SER A 180 16.14 13.74 -3.83
CA SER A 180 16.72 14.79 -2.99
C SER A 180 16.49 16.15 -3.67
N LEU A 181 16.31 17.23 -2.91
CA LEU A 181 16.07 18.57 -3.48
C LEU A 181 17.06 18.96 -4.60
N ALA A 182 18.20 18.27 -4.70
CA ALA A 182 19.22 18.40 -5.73
C ALA A 182 19.07 17.51 -7.00
N ASP A 183 18.19 16.50 -7.05
CA ASP A 183 18.05 15.61 -8.22
C ASP A 183 16.58 15.30 -8.54
N LYS A 184 16.06 16.02 -9.54
CA LYS A 184 14.69 15.92 -10.05
C LYS A 184 14.54 14.98 -11.26
N THR A 185 15.59 14.23 -11.64
CA THR A 185 15.67 13.71 -13.02
C THR A 185 15.24 12.25 -13.22
N ASP A 186 15.26 11.38 -12.21
CA ASP A 186 14.90 9.97 -12.40
C ASP A 186 14.15 9.33 -11.21
N PRO A 187 13.03 8.61 -11.45
CA PRO A 187 12.37 7.85 -10.40
C PRO A 187 13.21 6.62 -10.04
N TRP A 188 13.52 6.48 -8.76
CA TRP A 188 14.18 5.32 -8.20
C TRP A 188 13.23 4.61 -7.25
N VAL A 189 13.31 3.29 -7.18
CA VAL A 189 12.50 2.49 -6.26
C VAL A 189 13.34 1.42 -5.58
N GLU A 190 12.88 0.96 -4.42
CA GLU A 190 13.41 -0.24 -3.79
C GLU A 190 12.41 -1.39 -4.09
N PRO A 191 12.80 -2.40 -4.90
CA PRO A 191 11.84 -3.40 -5.39
C PRO A 191 11.20 -4.31 -4.33
N PHE A 192 11.91 -4.63 -3.24
CA PHE A 192 11.34 -5.43 -2.15
C PHE A 192 10.25 -4.65 -1.41
N VAL A 193 10.50 -3.37 -1.10
CA VAL A 193 9.55 -2.46 -0.46
C VAL A 193 8.33 -2.26 -1.34
N GLU A 194 8.50 -2.02 -2.64
CA GLU A 194 7.37 -1.88 -3.56
C GLU A 194 6.49 -3.15 -3.58
N LEU A 195 7.09 -4.33 -3.68
CA LEU A 195 6.33 -5.58 -3.66
C LEU A 195 5.64 -5.83 -2.32
N LEU A 196 6.32 -5.61 -1.20
CA LEU A 196 5.71 -5.72 0.12
C LEU A 196 4.54 -4.74 0.26
N ALA A 197 4.70 -3.49 -0.18
CA ALA A 197 3.64 -2.49 -0.14
C ALA A 197 2.40 -2.92 -0.95
N PHE A 198 2.59 -3.63 -2.06
CA PHE A 198 1.49 -4.20 -2.83
C PHE A 198 0.65 -5.19 -2.01
N PHE A 199 1.29 -6.09 -1.25
CA PHE A 199 0.56 -7.00 -0.35
C PHE A 199 -0.12 -6.25 0.80
N GLY A 200 0.47 -5.14 1.27
CA GLY A 200 -0.16 -4.26 2.25
C GLY A 200 -1.54 -3.75 1.82
N LEU A 201 -1.77 -3.62 0.50
CA LEU A 201 -3.07 -3.20 -0.04
C LEU A 201 -4.23 -4.16 0.28
N ALA A 202 -3.95 -5.40 0.69
CA ALA A 202 -4.98 -6.33 1.13
C ALA A 202 -5.82 -5.78 2.29
N LEU A 203 -5.22 -4.92 3.13
CA LEU A 203 -5.92 -4.26 4.25
C LEU A 203 -6.60 -2.94 3.85
N PHE A 204 -6.65 -2.61 2.56
CA PHE A 204 -7.28 -1.38 2.06
C PHE A 204 -8.29 -1.65 0.94
N PRO A 205 -9.29 -2.54 1.14
CA PRO A 205 -10.33 -2.73 0.16
C PRO A 205 -11.21 -1.48 0.02
N MET A 206 -11.77 -1.29 -1.17
CA MET A 206 -12.90 -0.40 -1.42
C MET A 206 -14.14 -0.99 -0.74
N ARG A 207 -14.81 -0.20 0.10
CA ARG A 207 -15.96 -0.64 0.91
C ARG A 207 -17.28 -0.07 0.37
N ALA A 208 -18.28 -0.93 0.22
CA ALA A 208 -19.67 -0.56 -0.09
C ALA A 208 -20.55 -0.76 1.16
N SER A 209 -20.69 0.29 1.99
CA SER A 209 -21.60 0.48 3.15
C SER A 209 -22.03 -0.74 4.00
N GLY A 210 -21.50 -0.84 5.23
CA GLY A 210 -21.97 -1.81 6.24
C GLY A 210 -21.90 -1.41 7.73
N ALA A 211 -21.03 -0.49 8.19
CA ALA A 211 -21.05 -0.07 9.61
C ALA A 211 -20.35 1.25 9.97
N ASP A 212 -19.74 2.02 9.06
CA ASP A 212 -19.30 3.38 9.44
C ASP A 212 -20.46 4.37 9.27
N GLN A 213 -21.33 4.44 10.28
CA GLN A 213 -22.46 5.38 10.32
C GLN A 213 -22.02 6.85 10.20
N ARG A 214 -20.72 7.14 10.35
CA ARG A 214 -20.16 8.50 10.28
C ARG A 214 -20.00 9.03 8.85
N ASN A 215 -20.00 8.17 7.82
CA ASN A 215 -19.71 8.56 6.42
C ASN A 215 -20.94 8.48 5.51
N ARG A 216 -22.16 8.78 6.03
CA ARG A 216 -23.43 8.75 5.28
C ARG A 216 -23.54 9.75 4.11
N GLY A 217 -22.46 10.36 3.64
CA GLY A 217 -22.52 11.48 2.71
C GLY A 217 -21.71 11.38 1.41
N ASN A 218 -20.77 10.44 1.23
CA ASN A 218 -19.90 10.50 0.06
C ASN A 218 -19.37 9.14 -0.44
N PRO A 219 -19.72 8.73 -1.68
CA PRO A 219 -19.19 7.51 -2.31
C PRO A 219 -17.67 7.43 -2.47
N GLU A 220 -16.97 8.56 -2.32
CA GLU A 220 -15.54 8.68 -2.63
C GLU A 220 -14.62 8.46 -1.41
N GLU A 221 -15.17 8.26 -0.21
CA GLU A 221 -14.47 7.93 1.06
C GLU A 221 -14.39 6.41 1.32
N ARG A 222 -14.55 5.61 0.26
CA ARG A 222 -14.80 4.18 0.36
C ARG A 222 -13.55 3.32 0.54
N GLN A 223 -12.35 3.81 0.22
CA GLN A 223 -11.11 3.09 0.56
C GLN A 223 -10.70 3.41 1.98
N ARG A 224 -10.46 2.37 2.80
CA ARG A 224 -9.98 2.53 4.19
C ARG A 224 -8.76 3.46 4.23
N GLY A 225 -8.70 4.33 5.25
CA GLY A 225 -7.59 5.26 5.48
C GLY A 225 -7.64 6.57 4.69
N TRP A 226 -8.37 6.65 3.57
CA TRP A 226 -8.56 7.89 2.82
C TRP A 226 -9.67 8.74 3.41
N ARG A 227 -9.42 10.03 3.60
CA ARG A 227 -10.40 11.00 4.11
C ARG A 227 -10.32 12.31 3.36
N ARG A 228 -11.44 13.06 3.33
CA ARG A 228 -11.43 14.46 2.90
C ARG A 228 -11.23 15.39 4.12
N PRO A 229 -10.33 16.38 4.04
CA PRO A 229 -10.23 17.41 5.08
C PRO A 229 -11.54 18.21 5.17
N PRO A 230 -11.82 18.87 6.31
CA PRO A 230 -12.92 19.83 6.41
C PRO A 230 -12.69 21.00 5.43
N GLY A 231 -13.60 21.19 4.47
CA GLY A 231 -13.49 22.18 3.40
C GLY A 231 -13.65 21.53 2.02
N ARG A 232 -14.53 22.08 1.16
CA ARG A 232 -14.92 21.42 -0.10
C ARG A 232 -13.81 21.33 -1.14
N ASP A 233 -12.74 22.11 -1.03
CA ASP A 233 -11.74 22.25 -2.11
C ASP A 233 -10.39 21.58 -1.82
N GLN A 234 -10.20 20.95 -0.66
CA GLN A 234 -8.93 20.30 -0.34
C GLN A 234 -8.83 18.88 -0.93
N PRO A 235 -7.64 18.48 -1.41
CA PRO A 235 -7.41 17.13 -1.91
C PRO A 235 -7.55 16.09 -0.79
N ARG A 236 -7.89 14.85 -1.18
CA ARG A 236 -7.97 13.71 -0.27
C ARG A 236 -6.60 13.43 0.35
N GLU A 237 -6.63 13.05 1.62
CA GLU A 237 -5.45 12.67 2.41
C GLU A 237 -5.61 11.24 2.93
N PHE A 238 -4.57 10.43 2.77
CA PHE A 238 -4.44 9.13 3.40
C PHE A 238 -3.84 9.32 4.79
N LEU A 239 -4.42 8.64 5.78
CA LEU A 239 -4.01 8.73 7.19
C LEU A 239 -3.58 7.34 7.66
N TRP A 240 -2.45 7.25 8.37
CA TRP A 240 -1.96 5.99 8.93
C TRP A 240 -1.29 6.15 10.30
N PRO A 241 -1.42 5.15 11.21
CA PRO A 241 -0.86 5.20 12.56
C PRO A 241 0.47 4.43 12.70
N ALA A 242 1.21 4.71 13.77
CA ALA A 242 2.22 3.82 14.35
C ALA A 242 1.82 3.46 15.79
N TRP A 243 2.05 2.21 16.17
CA TRP A 243 1.61 1.62 17.43
C TRP A 243 2.71 0.82 18.12
N CYS A 244 2.56 0.63 19.43
CA CYS A 244 3.62 0.05 20.27
C CYS A 244 3.57 -1.49 20.36
N GLN A 245 2.39 -2.10 20.27
CA GLN A 245 2.21 -3.53 20.53
C GLN A 245 2.49 -4.35 19.27
N ALA A 246 3.27 -5.42 19.39
CA ALA A 246 3.48 -6.36 18.30
C ALA A 246 2.16 -7.12 18.01
N ILE A 247 1.50 -6.76 16.90
CA ILE A 247 0.23 -7.36 16.47
C ILE A 247 0.37 -7.99 15.08
N ASP A 248 -0.42 -9.02 14.83
CA ASP A 248 -0.48 -9.72 13.54
C ASP A 248 -1.35 -8.97 12.53
N THR A 249 -1.50 -9.51 11.31
CA THR A 249 -2.31 -8.90 10.25
C THR A 249 -3.77 -8.63 10.65
N TRP A 250 -4.35 -9.46 11.53
CA TRP A 250 -5.75 -9.32 11.96
C TRP A 250 -5.89 -8.23 13.02
N GLY A 251 -4.92 -8.15 13.94
CA GLY A 251 -4.80 -7.02 14.86
C GLY A 251 -4.61 -5.70 14.11
N ILE A 252 -3.85 -5.71 13.01
CA ILE A 252 -3.67 -4.52 12.16
C ILE A 252 -4.99 -4.14 11.50
N ASP A 253 -5.67 -5.10 10.89
CA ASP A 253 -6.97 -4.89 10.26
C ASP A 253 -7.97 -4.25 11.24
N ALA A 254 -8.06 -4.79 12.46
CA ALA A 254 -8.90 -4.26 13.52
C ALA A 254 -8.45 -2.86 13.97
N LEU A 255 -7.14 -2.64 14.16
CA LEU A 255 -6.59 -1.35 14.57
C LEU A 255 -6.96 -0.24 13.58
N LEU A 256 -6.85 -0.53 12.28
CA LEU A 256 -7.16 0.44 11.23
C LEU A 256 -8.65 0.79 11.17
N ASP A 257 -9.54 -0.05 11.71
CA ASP A 257 -10.98 0.24 11.81
C ASP A 257 -11.36 1.02 13.09
N ILE A 258 -10.66 0.80 14.20
CA ILE A 258 -10.96 1.46 15.48
C ILE A 258 -10.21 2.77 15.68
N TRP A 259 -9.09 2.99 14.98
CA TRP A 259 -8.29 4.20 15.13
C TRP A 259 -9.01 5.44 14.59
N GLU A 260 -9.06 6.49 15.42
CA GLU A 260 -9.64 7.79 15.07
C GLU A 260 -8.54 8.86 14.94
N PRO A 261 -8.09 9.20 13.72
CA PRO A 261 -6.98 10.14 13.50
C PRO A 261 -7.20 11.53 14.10
N ARG A 262 -8.47 11.98 14.14
CA ARG A 262 -8.85 13.31 14.65
C ARG A 262 -9.02 13.38 16.17
N ARG A 263 -9.07 12.24 16.86
CA ARG A 263 -9.26 12.17 18.32
C ARG A 263 -8.00 11.64 19.00
N ARG A 264 -6.93 12.44 19.03
CA ARG A 264 -5.63 12.02 19.60
C ARG A 264 -5.71 11.49 21.04
N GLY A 265 -6.67 11.98 21.82
CA GLY A 265 -6.93 11.46 23.18
C GLY A 265 -7.30 9.97 23.24
N THR A 266 -7.79 9.38 22.15
CA THR A 266 -8.15 7.95 22.07
C THR A 266 -7.03 7.07 21.51
N TRP A 267 -5.90 7.65 21.10
CA TRP A 267 -4.83 6.87 20.48
C TRP A 267 -4.18 5.91 21.48
N ARG A 268 -3.94 6.39 22.71
CA ARG A 268 -3.32 5.59 23.76
C ARG A 268 -4.14 4.34 24.11
N SER A 269 -5.48 4.42 24.07
CA SER A 269 -6.33 3.26 24.40
C SER A 269 -6.27 2.14 23.36
N VAL A 270 -5.80 2.44 22.14
CA VAL A 270 -5.59 1.46 21.07
C VAL A 270 -4.11 1.27 20.76
N GLY A 271 -3.21 1.75 21.63
CA GLY A 271 -1.77 1.54 21.48
C GLY A 271 -1.06 2.40 20.44
N VAL A 272 -1.75 3.35 19.82
CA VAL A 272 -1.19 4.28 18.83
C VAL A 272 -0.42 5.39 19.55
N HIS A 273 0.81 5.66 19.10
CA HIS A 273 1.68 6.71 19.67
C HIS A 273 2.07 7.79 18.65
N ALA A 274 1.84 7.56 17.35
CA ALA A 274 2.03 8.54 16.29
C ALA A 274 1.08 8.27 15.12
N GLY A 275 0.87 9.28 14.28
CA GLY A 275 0.13 9.14 13.04
C GLY A 275 0.60 10.16 12.01
N TRP A 276 0.31 9.90 10.75
CA TRP A 276 0.68 10.75 9.62
C TRP A 276 -0.51 10.96 8.70
N ARG A 277 -0.41 12.04 7.92
CA ARG A 277 -1.26 12.31 6.76
C ARG A 277 -0.40 12.45 5.51
N SER A 278 -0.94 12.05 4.37
CA SER A 278 -0.35 12.33 3.07
C SER A 278 -0.59 13.79 2.68
N VAL A 279 0.45 14.52 2.28
CA VAL A 279 0.35 15.93 1.89
C VAL A 279 0.90 16.11 0.49
N ARG A 280 0.12 16.71 -0.41
CA ARG A 280 0.62 17.03 -1.75
C ARG A 280 1.73 18.07 -1.66
N TYR A 281 2.79 17.87 -2.43
CA TYR A 281 3.84 18.86 -2.60
C TYR A 281 3.27 20.14 -3.19
N GLU A 282 3.55 21.27 -2.54
CA GLU A 282 3.20 22.60 -3.03
C GLU A 282 4.35 23.12 -3.90
N PRO A 283 4.10 23.38 -5.20
CA PRO A 283 5.11 23.94 -6.10
C PRO A 283 5.64 25.27 -5.57
N GLN A 284 6.96 25.41 -5.45
CA GLN A 284 7.59 26.64 -4.92
C GLN A 284 7.77 27.74 -5.96
N ALA A 285 7.59 27.42 -7.24
CA ALA A 285 7.68 28.36 -8.36
C ALA A 285 6.76 27.94 -9.51
N GLN A 286 6.38 28.88 -10.38
CA GLN A 286 5.52 28.62 -11.54
C GLN A 286 6.08 27.55 -12.51
N ALA A 287 7.41 27.35 -12.54
CA ALA A 287 8.06 26.34 -13.37
C ALA A 287 8.24 24.98 -12.67
N ASP A 288 7.79 24.85 -11.43
CA ASP A 288 7.97 23.61 -10.66
C ASP A 288 6.88 22.59 -11.00
N ALA A 289 7.23 21.70 -11.93
CA ALA A 289 6.34 20.62 -12.40
C ALA A 289 6.27 19.42 -11.42
N THR A 290 6.87 19.53 -10.23
CA THR A 290 6.94 18.43 -9.26
C THR A 290 5.56 18.04 -8.78
N ARG A 291 5.16 16.80 -9.08
CA ARG A 291 3.94 16.18 -8.55
C ARG A 291 4.36 15.15 -7.51
N ALA A 292 4.41 15.57 -6.25
CA ALA A 292 4.75 14.70 -5.14
C ALA A 292 3.73 14.77 -4.00
N ILE A 293 3.89 13.86 -3.05
CA ILE A 293 3.06 13.56 -1.89
C ILE A 293 4.05 13.18 -0.79
N GLY A 294 4.24 14.09 0.16
CA GLY A 294 4.99 13.83 1.37
C GLY A 294 4.10 13.24 2.46
N ALA A 295 4.68 13.11 3.65
CA ALA A 295 3.96 12.81 4.87
C ALA A 295 4.16 13.93 5.89
N GLU A 296 3.11 14.29 6.59
CA GLU A 296 3.15 15.19 7.73
C GLU A 296 2.70 14.44 8.96
N ARG A 297 3.46 14.55 10.06
CA ARG A 297 3.09 13.95 11.34
C ARG A 297 1.90 14.71 11.91
N LEU A 298 0.89 13.97 12.37
CA LEU A 298 -0.26 14.49 13.08
C LEU A 298 0.19 14.92 14.48
#